data_AF-A0A1H9UNU8-F1
#
_entry.id   AF-A0A1H9UNU8-F1
#
_cell.length_a   1.000
_cell.length_b   1.000
_cell.length_c   1.000
_cell.angle_alpha   90.00
_cell.angle_beta   90.00
_cell.angle_gamma   90.00
#
_symmetry.space_group_name_H-M   'P 1'
#
loop_
_entity.id
_entity.type
_entity.pdbx_description
1 polymer ?
#
loop_
_entity_poly.entity_id
_entity_poly.type
_entity_poly.pdbx_seq_one_letter_code
_entity_poly.pdbx_strand_id
1 'polypeptide(L)'
;MLTGEENYIIAHGVTGGDVVARPDLVAEPHTGLLIACSYWQRKKISAAADLDDVATECGLVQGGDEGLVLQRTYLARLKKILL
;
A
#
# COMPACT_ATOMS: atom_id res chain seq x y z
N MET A 1 -0.54 4.87 -4.17
CA MET A 1 -0.65 4.59 -5.62
C MET A 1 0.51 3.70 -6.03
N LEU A 2 0.33 2.82 -7.02
CA LEU A 2 1.42 1.98 -7.51
C LEU A 2 2.33 2.81 -8.44
N THR A 3 3.61 2.90 -8.11
CA THR A 3 4.61 3.63 -8.88
C THR A 3 5.87 2.78 -9.06
N GLY A 4 6.65 3.05 -10.10
CA GLY A 4 7.90 2.32 -10.39
C GLY A 4 7.68 1.00 -11.13
N GLU A 5 8.48 0.76 -12.16
CA GLU A 5 8.36 -0.39 -13.07
C GLU A 5 8.43 -1.75 -12.36
N GLU A 6 9.34 -1.92 -11.40
CA GLU A 6 9.47 -3.14 -10.61
C GLU A 6 8.15 -3.52 -9.93
N ASN A 7 7.42 -2.53 -9.42
CA ASN A 7 6.15 -2.76 -8.73
C ASN A 7 5.05 -3.24 -9.71
N TYR A 8 5.08 -2.79 -10.97
CA TYR A 8 4.16 -3.28 -12.01
C TYR A 8 4.49 -4.71 -12.45
N ILE A 9 5.78 -5.06 -12.58
CA ILE A 9 6.22 -6.43 -12.88
C ILE A 9 5.76 -7.40 -11.79
N ILE A 10 5.90 -7.01 -10.53
CA ILE A 10 5.44 -7.83 -9.40
C ILE A 10 3.91 -7.92 -9.38
N ALA A 11 3.21 -6.81 -9.61
CA ALA A 11 1.76 -6.78 -9.68
C ALA A 11 1.21 -7.68 -10.80
N HIS A 12 1.91 -7.79 -11.94
CA HIS A 12 1.56 -8.73 -13.01
C HIS A 12 1.55 -10.18 -12.51
N GLY A 13 2.59 -10.60 -11.79
CA GLY A 13 2.66 -11.95 -11.22
C GLY A 13 1.58 -12.26 -10.18
N VAL A 14 1.12 -11.26 -9.43
CA VAL A 14 0.11 -11.44 -8.38
C VAL A 14 -1.31 -11.44 -8.93
N THR A 15 -1.58 -10.60 -9.93
CA THR A 15 -2.94 -10.39 -10.45
C THR A 15 -3.30 -11.35 -11.58
N GLY A 16 -2.31 -11.90 -12.29
CA GLY A 16 -2.52 -12.67 -13.52
C GLY A 16 -2.98 -11.82 -14.71
N GLY A 17 -3.26 -10.53 -14.49
CA GLY A 17 -3.59 -9.55 -15.53
C GLY A 17 -2.34 -8.85 -16.04
N ASP A 18 -2.35 -8.42 -17.30
CA ASP A 18 -1.25 -7.65 -17.89
C ASP A 18 -1.32 -6.17 -17.47
N VAL A 19 -1.10 -5.91 -16.18
CA VAL A 19 -1.08 -4.55 -15.61
C VAL A 19 0.11 -3.72 -16.10
N VAL A 20 1.13 -4.36 -16.71
CA VAL A 20 2.27 -3.66 -17.32
C VAL A 20 1.83 -3.01 -18.63
N ALA A 21 1.13 -3.75 -19.50
CA ALA A 21 0.57 -3.19 -20.73
C ALA A 21 -0.72 -2.39 -20.51
N ARG A 22 -1.46 -2.68 -19.43
CA ARG A 22 -2.75 -2.06 -19.07
C ARG A 22 -2.74 -1.53 -17.63
N PRO A 23 -2.03 -0.43 -17.35
CA PRO A 23 -1.90 0.12 -16.00
C PRO A 23 -3.23 0.64 -15.43
N ASP A 24 -4.23 0.90 -16.28
CA ASP A 24 -5.59 1.26 -15.89
C ASP A 24 -6.26 0.18 -15.02
N LEU A 25 -5.88 -1.10 -15.19
CA LEU A 25 -6.39 -2.20 -14.39
C LEU A 25 -6.06 -2.06 -12.90
N VAL A 26 -5.01 -1.34 -12.53
CA VAL A 26 -4.62 -1.11 -11.12
C VAL A 26 -5.69 -0.29 -10.38
N ALA A 27 -6.49 0.50 -11.09
CA ALA A 27 -7.59 1.27 -10.50
C ALA A 27 -8.85 0.44 -10.24
N GLU A 28 -8.96 -0.78 -10.79
CA GLU A 28 -10.10 -1.66 -10.53
C GLU A 28 -10.08 -2.12 -9.06
N PRO A 29 -11.23 -2.11 -8.35
CA PRO A 29 -11.25 -2.36 -6.90
C PRO A 29 -10.59 -3.68 -6.47
N HIS A 30 -10.87 -4.77 -7.19
CA HIS A 30 -10.30 -6.09 -6.89
C HIS A 30 -8.78 -6.11 -7.13
N THR A 31 -8.35 -5.68 -8.31
CA THR A 31 -6.95 -5.67 -8.73
C THR A 31 -6.12 -4.75 -7.84
N GLY A 32 -6.58 -3.53 -7.59
CA GLY A 32 -5.90 -2.56 -6.74
C GLY A 32 -5.76 -3.04 -5.30
N LEU A 33 -6.80 -3.65 -4.72
CA LEU A 33 -6.73 -4.19 -3.35
C LEU A 33 -5.76 -5.36 -3.26
N LEU A 34 -5.80 -6.29 -4.22
CA LEU A 34 -4.89 -7.43 -4.27
C LEU A 34 -3.41 -6.98 -4.34
N ILE A 35 -3.12 -5.99 -5.20
CA ILE A 35 -1.78 -5.39 -5.31
C ILE A 35 -1.37 -4.73 -3.99
N ALA A 36 -2.26 -3.95 -3.37
CA ALA A 36 -1.97 -3.27 -2.11
C ALA A 36 -1.63 -4.25 -0.99
N CYS A 37 -2.44 -5.32 -0.83
CA CYS A 37 -2.18 -6.37 0.16
C CYS A 37 -0.87 -7.11 -0.10
N SER A 38 -0.59 -7.46 -1.35
CA SER A 38 0.67 -8.11 -1.73
C SER A 38 1.89 -7.22 -1.45
N TYR A 39 1.79 -5.92 -1.79
CA TYR A 39 2.86 -4.96 -1.49
C TYR A 39 3.11 -4.87 0.02
N TRP A 40 2.03 -4.75 0.80
CA TRP A 40 2.08 -4.67 2.26
C TRP A 40 2.81 -5.87 2.88
N GLN A 41 2.43 -7.09 2.45
CA GLN A 41 3.05 -8.32 2.91
C GLN A 41 4.53 -8.40 2.50
N ARG A 42 4.85 -8.12 1.23
CA ARG A 42 6.23 -8.18 0.70
C ARG A 42 7.17 -7.23 1.45
N LYS A 43 6.68 -6.02 1.77
CA LYS A 43 7.44 -4.99 2.49
C LYS A 43 7.40 -5.16 4.02
N LYS A 44 6.73 -6.21 4.53
CA LYS A 44 6.63 -6.54 5.96
C LYS A 44 6.11 -5.36 6.81
N ILE A 45 5.19 -4.57 6.26
CA ILE A 45 4.72 -3.34 6.90
C ILE A 45 3.92 -3.64 8.18
N SER A 46 3.28 -4.81 8.26
CA SER A 46 2.56 -5.24 9.47
C SER A 46 3.40 -5.17 10.75
N ALA A 47 4.72 -5.40 10.68
CA ALA A 47 5.57 -5.32 11.87
C ALA A 47 5.61 -3.92 12.49
N ALA A 48 5.55 -2.86 11.66
CA ALA A 48 5.46 -1.48 12.15
C ALA A 48 4.04 -1.16 12.62
N ALA A 49 3.02 -1.65 11.90
CA ALA A 49 1.62 -1.44 12.25
C ALA A 49 1.23 -2.09 13.59
N ASP A 50 1.75 -3.29 13.88
CA ASP A 50 1.54 -3.98 15.16
C ASP A 50 2.11 -3.19 16.36
N LEU A 51 3.08 -2.31 16.11
CA LEU A 51 3.69 -1.41 17.09
C LEU A 51 3.07 -0.01 17.11
N ASP A 52 2.04 0.22 16.28
CA ASP A 52 1.42 1.52 16.06
C ASP A 52 2.38 2.60 15.51
N ASP A 53 3.40 2.17 14.76
CA ASP A 53 4.44 3.05 14.20
C ASP A 53 4.12 3.48 12.76
N VAL A 54 3.14 4.38 12.65
CA VAL A 54 2.71 4.96 11.37
C VAL A 54 3.81 5.75 10.66
N ALA A 55 4.86 6.20 11.36
CA ALA A 55 5.98 6.90 10.74
C ALA A 55 6.85 5.93 9.94
N THR A 56 7.16 4.77 10.52
CA THR A 56 7.86 3.69 9.81
C THR A 56 7.00 3.15 8.66
N GLU A 57 5.68 2.97 8.86
CA GLU A 57 4.78 2.58 7.76
C GLU A 57 4.85 3.56 6.58
N CYS A 58 4.81 4.87 6.86
CA CYS A 58 4.90 5.92 5.84
C CYS A 58 6.20 5.79 5.02
N GLY A 59 7.33 5.66 5.71
CA GLY A 59 8.64 5.49 5.09
C GLY A 59 8.74 4.23 4.24
N LEU A 60 8.16 3.11 4.69
CA LEU A 60 8.17 1.86 3.93
C LEU A 60 7.32 1.93 2.65
N VAL A 61 6.24 2.71 2.65
CA VAL A 61 5.34 2.87 1.50
C VAL A 61 5.85 3.91 0.52
N GLN A 62 6.30 5.07 1.00
CA GLN A 62 6.62 6.24 0.16
C GLN A 62 8.12 6.51 0.02
N GLY A 63 8.97 5.87 0.81
CA GLY A 63 10.41 6.16 0.84
C GLY A 63 10.76 7.46 1.59
N GLY A 64 9.79 8.06 2.28
CA GLY A 64 9.91 9.31 3.04
C GLY A 64 8.69 9.51 3.95
N ASP A 65 8.53 10.71 4.51
CA ASP A 65 7.43 11.07 5.40
C ASP A 65 6.33 11.90 4.71
N GLU A 66 6.40 12.01 3.38
CA GLU A 66 5.39 12.68 2.58
C GLU A 66 4.02 12.02 2.83
N GLY A 67 3.03 12.78 3.29
CA GLY A 67 1.71 12.25 3.64
C GLY A 67 1.57 11.66 5.05
N LEU A 68 2.61 11.62 5.89
CA LEU A 68 2.54 11.13 7.28
C LEU A 68 1.45 11.83 8.10
N VAL A 69 1.31 13.15 7.96
CA VAL A 69 0.27 13.94 8.65
C VAL A 69 -1.13 13.45 8.29
N LEU A 70 -1.36 13.17 7.01
CA LEU A 70 -2.65 12.71 6.52
C LEU A 70 -2.94 11.27 6.98
N GLN A 71 -1.94 10.39 6.92
CA GLN A 71 -2.04 9.01 7.42
C GLN A 71 -2.37 8.96 8.91
N ARG A 72 -1.68 9.77 9.74
CA ARG A 72 -1.99 9.94 11.18
C ARG A 72 -3.43 10.37 11.40
N THR A 73 -3.92 11.31 10.58
CA THR A 73 -5.28 11.83 10.68
C THR A 73 -6.32 10.73 10.40
N TYR A 74 -6.13 9.95 9.34
CA TYR A 74 -7.05 8.86 9.01
C TYR A 74 -6.98 7.71 10.02
N LEU A 75 -5.78 7.33 10.47
CA LEU A 75 -5.60 6.31 11.49
C LEU A 75 -6.30 6.70 12.80
N ALA A 76 -6.12 7.94 13.25
CA ALA A 76 -6.80 8.44 14.46
C ALA A 76 -8.33 8.43 14.32
N ARG A 77 -8.87 8.71 13.13
CA ARG A 77 -10.32 8.62 12.88
C ARG A 77 -10.82 7.17 12.95
N LEU A 78 -10.10 6.23 12.33
CA LEU A 78 -10.47 4.82 12.32
C LEU A 78 -10.39 4.20 13.72
N LYS A 79 -9.36 4.53 14.50
CA LYS A 79 -9.24 4.06 15.89
C LYS A 79 -10.41 4.48 16.76
N LYS A 80 -10.93 5.70 16.60
CA LYS A 80 -12.13 6.16 17.33
C LYS A 80 -13.40 5.37 17.01
N ILE A 81 -13.43 4.66 15.89
CA ILE A 81 -14.58 3.86 15.45
C ILE A 81 -14.41 2.40 15.87
N LEU A 82 -13.17 1.89 15.86
CA LEU A 82 -12.87 0.46 16.01
C LEU A 82 -12.30 0.08 17.38
N LEU A 83 -11.90 1.05 18.21
CA LEU A 83 -11.34 0.88 19.56
C LEU A 83 -12.11 1.76 20.55
#